data_AF-A0A0N4TKV7-F1
#
_entry.id   AF-A0A0N4TKV7-F1
#
_cell.length_a   1.000
_cell.length_b   1.000
_cell.length_c   1.000
_cell.angle_alpha   90.00
_cell.angle_beta   90.00
_cell.angle_gamma   90.00
#
_symmetry.space_group_name_H-M   'P 1'
#
loop_
_entity.id
_entity.type
_entity.pdbx_description
1 polymer ?
#
loop_
_entity_poly.entity_id
_entity_poly.type
_entity_poly.pdbx_seq_one_letter_code
_entity_poly.pdbx_strand_id
1 'polypeptide(L)'
;KFPSFIANYELFQSQGTTNGISSAPFHTGFLSGQLWLQYGLLKHDKVFNRCIRLLFMEVIFLMSAYYYIHYYGLQVEVIHSRLGLCCVILNILTVAAPLEALHEVFRTRCTETMPLPLCCLTFLVTTEWLLYGILIDDIYIKVIPNAIASVIAAVQLLPFLYFPRNKQKAAIIIS
;
A
#
# COMPACT_ATOMS: atom_id res chain seq x y z
N LYS A 1 17.92 12.32 -22.02
CA LYS A 1 18.08 11.09 -21.19
C LYS A 1 16.97 10.06 -21.40
N PHE A 2 15.75 10.44 -21.79
CA PHE A 2 14.68 9.49 -22.20
C PHE A 2 14.96 8.65 -23.48
N PRO A 3 15.62 9.18 -24.53
CA PRO A 3 15.80 8.44 -25.79
C PRO A 3 16.66 7.18 -25.66
N SER A 4 17.65 7.21 -24.76
CA SER A 4 18.58 6.10 -24.53
C SER A 4 17.95 4.91 -23.82
N PHE A 5 16.89 5.12 -23.03
CA PHE A 5 16.21 4.02 -22.35
C PHE A 5 15.33 3.21 -23.31
N ILE A 6 14.62 3.90 -24.21
CA ILE A 6 13.78 3.28 -25.24
C ILE A 6 14.65 2.52 -26.26
N ALA A 7 15.77 3.11 -26.69
CA ALA A 7 16.71 2.43 -27.59
C ALA A 7 17.28 1.14 -27.00
N ASN A 8 17.63 1.12 -25.71
CA ASN A 8 18.10 -0.09 -25.03
C ASN A 8 16.97 -1.14 -24.91
N TYR A 9 15.75 -0.70 -24.63
CA TYR A 9 14.59 -1.58 -24.52
C TYR A 9 14.26 -2.29 -25.84
N GLU A 10 14.29 -1.56 -26.96
CA GLU A 10 14.11 -2.14 -28.31
C GLU A 10 15.24 -3.10 -28.69
N LEU A 11 16.48 -2.79 -28.28
CA LEU A 11 17.63 -3.67 -28.46
C LEU A 11 17.48 -4.98 -27.66
N PHE A 12 16.96 -4.92 -26.44
CA PHE A 12 16.68 -6.11 -25.63
C PHE A 12 15.57 -6.98 -26.21
N GLN A 13 14.50 -6.38 -26.73
CA GLN A 13 13.43 -7.13 -27.38
C GLN A 13 13.89 -7.80 -28.68
N SER A 14 14.78 -7.15 -29.45
CA SER A 14 15.27 -7.69 -30.72
C SER A 14 16.33 -8.79 -30.56
N GLN A 15 17.13 -8.77 -29.49
CA GLN A 15 18.22 -9.74 -29.31
C GLN A 15 17.78 -11.04 -28.61
N GLY A 16 16.73 -11.04 -27.78
CA GLY A 16 16.23 -12.25 -27.10
C GLY A 16 17.24 -12.96 -26.19
N THR A 17 18.43 -12.40 -25.99
CA THR A 17 19.51 -12.93 -25.15
C THR A 17 20.01 -11.81 -24.22
N THR A 18 20.50 -12.16 -23.04
CA THR A 18 21.12 -11.21 -22.10
C THR A 18 22.61 -10.97 -22.39
N ASN A 19 23.12 -11.41 -23.55
CA ASN A 19 24.53 -11.23 -23.90
C ASN A 19 24.87 -9.74 -23.98
N GLY A 20 25.80 -9.30 -23.13
CA GLY A 20 26.23 -7.90 -23.05
C GLY A 20 25.77 -7.12 -21.81
N ILE A 21 24.80 -7.64 -21.04
CA ILE A 21 24.49 -7.08 -19.72
C ILE A 21 25.37 -7.76 -18.68
N SER A 22 26.32 -7.02 -18.11
CA SER A 22 27.08 -7.52 -16.96
C SER A 22 26.14 -7.74 -15.76
N SER A 23 26.28 -8.87 -15.05
CA SER A 23 25.55 -9.10 -13.81
C SER A 23 26.04 -8.23 -12.65
N ALA A 24 27.21 -7.60 -12.81
CA ALA A 24 27.88 -6.79 -11.80
C ALA A 24 26.98 -5.73 -11.12
N PRO A 25 26.21 -4.86 -11.83
CA PRO A 25 25.31 -3.90 -11.21
C PRO A 25 24.25 -4.52 -10.30
N PHE A 26 23.76 -5.74 -10.61
CA PHE A 26 22.78 -6.43 -9.76
C PHE A 26 23.43 -6.92 -8.47
N HIS A 27 24.61 -7.50 -8.56
CA HIS A 27 25.37 -7.95 -7.40
C HIS A 27 25.80 -6.77 -6.51
N THR A 28 26.25 -5.65 -7.10
CA THR A 28 26.60 -4.45 -6.33
C THR A 28 25.38 -3.80 -5.69
N GLY A 29 24.24 -3.75 -6.38
CA GLY A 29 22.98 -3.27 -5.80
C GLY A 29 22.52 -4.13 -4.61
N PHE A 30 22.61 -5.45 -4.74
CA PHE A 30 22.28 -6.38 -3.66
C PHE A 30 23.19 -6.19 -2.43
N LEU A 31 24.51 -6.14 -2.64
CA LEU A 31 25.48 -5.91 -1.56
C LEU A 31 25.29 -4.54 -0.90
N SER A 32 25.03 -3.49 -1.69
CA SER A 32 24.73 -2.16 -1.16
C SER A 32 23.48 -2.18 -0.27
N GLY A 33 22.41 -2.85 -0.71
CA GLY A 33 21.19 -3.02 0.08
C GLY A 33 21.43 -3.76 1.40
N GLN A 34 22.25 -4.82 1.40
CA GLN A 34 22.64 -5.54 2.62
C GLN A 34 23.40 -4.65 3.61
N LEU A 35 24.35 -3.86 3.13
CA LEU A 35 25.13 -2.96 3.99
C LEU A 35 24.25 -1.86 4.61
N TRP A 36 23.33 -1.27 3.83
CA TRP A 36 22.37 -0.29 4.37
C TRP A 36 21.42 -0.89 5.39
N LEU A 37 21.00 -2.15 5.19
CA LEU A 37 20.17 -2.86 6.17
C LEU A 37 20.95 -3.08 7.48
N GLN A 38 22.19 -3.58 7.41
CA GLN A 38 23.04 -3.78 8.60
C GLN A 38 23.32 -2.44 9.31
N TYR A 39 23.64 -1.40 8.56
CA TYR A 39 23.83 -0.05 9.09
C TYR A 39 22.57 0.46 9.82
N GLY A 40 21.39 0.28 9.24
CA GLY A 40 20.13 0.66 9.87
C GLY A 40 19.84 -0.13 11.15
N LEU A 41 20.13 -1.43 11.17
CA LEU A 41 19.97 -2.29 12.36
C LEU A 41 20.90 -1.85 13.50
N LEU A 42 22.15 -1.47 13.19
CA LEU A 42 23.13 -0.96 14.16
C LEU A 42 22.75 0.40 14.74
N LYS A 43 21.97 1.21 14.02
CA LYS A 43 21.52 2.52 14.50
C LYS A 43 20.55 2.41 15.69
N HIS A 44 20.09 1.21 16.04
CA HIS A 44 19.14 0.92 17.13
C HIS A 44 17.87 1.79 17.10
N ASP A 45 17.51 2.31 15.93
CA ASP A 45 16.30 3.10 15.75
C ASP A 45 15.08 2.19 15.91
N LYS A 46 14.21 2.54 16.88
CA LYS A 46 13.04 1.72 17.23
C LYS A 46 12.04 1.63 16.08
N VAL A 47 11.89 2.67 15.27
CA VAL A 47 10.98 2.71 14.13
C VAL A 47 11.54 1.84 13.01
N PHE A 48 12.82 2.00 12.67
CA PHE A 48 13.48 1.18 11.67
C PHE A 48 13.38 -0.32 11.99
N ASN A 49 13.71 -0.69 13.24
CA ASN A 49 13.63 -2.07 13.70
C ASN A 49 12.20 -2.63 13.69
N ARG A 50 11.19 -1.79 13.95
CA ARG A 50 9.78 -2.20 13.83
C ARG A 50 9.40 -2.46 12.38
N CYS A 51 9.75 -1.56 11.45
CA CYS A 51 9.48 -1.73 10.02
C CYS A 51 10.14 -3.01 9.46
N ILE A 52 11.40 -3.26 9.81
CA ILE A 52 12.11 -4.46 9.37
C ILE A 52 11.43 -5.74 9.91
N ARG A 53 11.03 -5.77 11.19
CA ARG A 53 10.29 -6.93 11.73
C ARG A 53 8.96 -7.16 11.01
N LEU A 54 8.21 -6.10 10.71
CA LEU A 54 6.95 -6.21 9.97
C LEU A 54 7.18 -6.77 8.55
N LEU A 55 8.22 -6.29 7.85
CA LEU A 55 8.59 -6.80 6.53
C LEU A 55 8.95 -8.29 6.57
N PHE A 56 9.74 -8.73 7.56
CA PHE A 56 10.06 -10.16 7.71
C PHE A 56 8.82 -11.01 7.99
N MET A 57 7.92 -10.56 8.87
CA MET A 57 6.67 -11.26 9.16
C MET A 57 5.78 -11.37 7.92
N GLU A 58 5.71 -10.31 7.11
CA GLU A 58 4.96 -10.31 5.84
C GLU A 58 5.53 -11.31 4.84
N VAL A 59 6.85 -11.36 4.67
CA VAL A 59 7.51 -12.34 3.77
C VAL A 59 7.23 -13.78 4.24
N ILE A 60 7.30 -14.05 5.54
CA ILE A 60 6.99 -15.38 6.10
C ILE A 60 5.52 -15.73 5.84
N PHE A 61 4.60 -14.77 6.06
CA PHE A 61 3.18 -14.96 5.78
C PHE A 61 2.93 -15.32 4.31
N LEU A 62 3.49 -14.56 3.36
CA LEU A 62 3.38 -14.82 1.92
C LEU A 62 3.95 -16.20 1.52
N MET A 63 5.12 -16.56 2.05
CA MET A 63 5.74 -17.87 1.79
C MET A 63 4.90 -19.03 2.33
N SER A 64 4.33 -18.87 3.54
CA SER A 64 3.45 -19.88 4.13
C SER A 64 2.13 -20.04 3.38
N ALA A 65 1.53 -18.93 2.91
CA ALA A 65 0.33 -18.96 2.08
C ALA A 65 0.60 -19.66 0.73
N TYR A 66 1.73 -19.33 0.08
CA TYR A 66 2.17 -20.00 -1.14
C TYR A 66 2.36 -21.52 -0.93
N TYR A 67 3.09 -21.90 0.13
CA TYR A 67 3.30 -23.30 0.47
C TYR A 67 1.98 -24.04 0.74
N TYR A 68 1.07 -23.44 1.50
CA TYR A 68 -0.25 -24.01 1.78
C TYR A 68 -1.04 -24.28 0.50
N ILE A 69 -1.07 -23.31 -0.42
CA ILE A 69 -1.77 -23.44 -1.70
C ILE A 69 -1.19 -24.59 -2.53
N HIS A 70 0.15 -24.69 -2.61
CA HIS A 70 0.82 -25.71 -3.41
C HIS A 70 0.73 -27.11 -2.79
N TYR A 71 0.88 -27.23 -1.46
CA TYR A 71 0.87 -28.51 -0.76
C TYR A 71 -0.49 -29.21 -0.81
N TYR A 72 -1.59 -28.46 -0.65
CA TYR A 72 -2.94 -29.02 -0.64
C TYR A 72 -3.58 -29.14 -2.04
N GLY A 73 -2.91 -28.66 -3.10
CA GLY A 73 -3.40 -28.79 -4.48
C GLY A 73 -4.81 -28.25 -4.68
N LEU A 74 -5.16 -27.17 -3.97
CA LEU A 74 -6.52 -26.62 -3.98
C LEU A 74 -6.93 -26.20 -5.40
N GLN A 75 -8.21 -26.41 -5.73
CA GLN A 75 -8.76 -25.92 -6.98
C GLN A 75 -8.67 -24.39 -7.04
N VAL A 76 -8.32 -23.87 -8.22
CA VAL A 76 -8.08 -22.44 -8.50
C VAL A 76 -9.28 -21.58 -8.05
N GLU A 77 -10.51 -22.05 -8.27
CA GLU A 77 -11.75 -21.35 -7.88
C GLU A 77 -11.89 -21.17 -6.35
N VAL A 78 -11.53 -22.20 -5.57
CA VAL A 78 -11.57 -22.16 -4.10
C VAL A 78 -10.49 -21.24 -3.56
N ILE A 79 -9.30 -21.25 -4.18
CA ILE A 79 -8.20 -20.34 -3.83
C ILE A 79 -8.62 -18.90 -4.09
N HIS A 80 -9.16 -18.60 -5.27
CA HIS A 80 -9.61 -17.26 -5.63
C HIS A 80 -10.67 -16.72 -4.67
N SER A 81 -11.64 -17.54 -4.29
CA SER A 81 -12.72 -17.11 -3.38
C SER A 81 -12.20 -16.82 -1.97
N ARG A 82 -11.37 -17.71 -1.41
CA ARG A 82 -10.83 -17.55 -0.04
C ARG A 82 -9.80 -16.43 0.05
N LEU A 83 -8.86 -16.40 -0.89
CA LEU A 83 -7.83 -15.36 -0.92
C LEU A 83 -8.46 -14.00 -1.24
N GLY A 84 -9.43 -13.95 -2.16
CA GLY A 84 -10.21 -12.77 -2.47
C GLY A 84 -10.91 -12.20 -1.23
N LEU A 85 -11.56 -13.04 -0.43
CA LEU A 85 -12.16 -12.61 0.83
C LEU A 85 -11.13 -12.05 1.82
N CYS A 86 -9.98 -12.71 1.98
CA CYS A 86 -8.90 -12.21 2.83
C CYS A 86 -8.37 -10.85 2.35
N CYS A 87 -8.14 -10.69 1.05
CA CYS A 87 -7.71 -9.43 0.45
C CYS A 87 -8.74 -8.31 0.71
N VAL A 88 -10.02 -8.62 0.57
CA VAL A 88 -11.12 -7.70 0.86
C VAL A 88 -11.09 -7.23 2.31
N ILE A 89 -11.00 -8.14 3.27
CA ILE A 89 -10.98 -7.81 4.69
C ILE A 89 -9.76 -6.94 5.00
N LEU A 90 -8.58 -7.32 4.53
CA LEU A 90 -7.35 -6.58 4.74
C LEU A 90 -7.37 -5.19 4.10
N ASN A 91 -7.99 -5.06 2.92
CA ASN A 91 -8.15 -3.76 2.25
C ASN A 91 -9.04 -2.81 3.09
N ILE A 92 -10.18 -3.30 3.58
CA ILE A 92 -11.06 -2.50 4.45
C ILE A 92 -10.33 -2.10 5.73
N LEU A 93 -9.59 -3.02 6.37
CA LEU A 93 -8.80 -2.71 7.58
C LEU A 93 -7.72 -1.65 7.31
N THR A 94 -7.08 -1.71 6.15
CA THR A 94 -6.07 -0.71 5.73
C THR A 94 -6.69 0.67 5.57
N VAL A 95 -7.88 0.74 4.95
CA VAL A 95 -8.65 1.98 4.79
C VAL A 95 -9.21 2.47 6.13
N ALA A 96 -9.40 1.58 7.11
CA ALA A 96 -9.83 1.92 8.45
C ALA A 96 -8.69 2.45 9.34
N ALA A 97 -7.42 2.13 9.06
CA ALA A 97 -6.28 2.58 9.88
C ALA A 97 -6.21 4.12 10.11
N PRO A 98 -6.51 4.99 9.13
CA PRO A 98 -6.55 6.44 9.35
C PRO A 98 -7.74 6.93 10.18
N LEU A 99 -8.71 6.07 10.54
CA LEU A 99 -9.81 6.44 11.44
C LEU A 99 -9.32 6.76 12.85
N GLU A 100 -8.19 6.19 13.27
CA GLU A 100 -7.54 6.60 14.52
C GLU A 100 -7.08 8.06 14.45
N ALA A 101 -6.50 8.46 13.31
CA ALA A 101 -6.12 9.85 13.08
C ALA A 101 -7.34 10.78 13.03
N LEU A 102 -8.47 10.30 12.48
CA LEU A 102 -9.74 11.03 12.48
C LEU A 102 -10.25 11.33 13.89
N HIS A 103 -10.15 10.37 14.82
CA HIS A 103 -10.49 10.59 16.23
C HIS A 103 -9.65 11.73 16.85
N GLU A 104 -8.35 11.78 16.53
CA GLU A 104 -7.48 12.86 16.98
C GLU A 104 -7.86 14.22 16.40
N VAL A 105 -8.29 14.27 15.13
CA VAL A 105 -8.77 15.51 14.51
C VAL A 105 -10.01 16.03 15.21
N PHE A 106 -10.96 15.18 15.60
CA PHE A 106 -12.14 15.62 16.35
C PHE A 106 -11.79 16.13 17.75
N ARG A 107 -10.80 15.51 18.41
CA ARG A 107 -10.31 15.93 19.73
C ARG A 107 -9.58 17.27 19.68
N THR A 108 -8.71 17.45 18.68
CA THR A 108 -7.84 18.63 18.55
C THR A 108 -8.43 19.75 17.70
N ARG A 109 -9.55 19.50 17.01
CA ARG A 109 -10.16 20.36 15.99
C ARG A 109 -9.16 20.82 14.91
N CYS A 110 -8.17 19.98 14.59
CA CYS A 110 -7.08 20.29 13.66
C CYS A 110 -6.69 19.09 12.80
N THR A 111 -6.46 19.31 11.50
CA THR A 111 -6.12 18.25 10.53
C THR A 111 -4.62 18.04 10.31
N GLU A 112 -3.75 18.62 11.16
CA GLU A 112 -2.29 18.55 10.97
C GLU A 112 -1.73 17.12 10.99
N THR A 113 -2.35 16.24 11.78
CA THR A 113 -1.93 14.84 11.94
C THR A 113 -2.35 13.94 10.77
N MET A 114 -3.28 14.39 9.92
CA MET A 114 -3.77 13.61 8.79
C MET A 114 -3.13 14.06 7.47
N PRO A 115 -2.46 13.15 6.72
CA PRO A 115 -1.87 13.49 5.43
C PRO A 115 -2.94 13.59 4.33
N LEU A 116 -3.38 14.81 3.99
CA LEU A 116 -4.37 15.07 2.94
C LEU A 116 -4.11 14.32 1.61
N PRO A 117 -2.87 14.29 1.06
CA PRO A 117 -2.62 13.57 -0.20
C PRO A 117 -2.94 12.08 -0.09
N LEU A 118 -2.67 11.46 1.07
CA LEU A 118 -2.97 10.05 1.29
C LEU A 118 -4.48 9.81 1.30
N CYS A 119 -5.25 10.62 2.04
CA CYS A 119 -6.71 10.49 2.08
C CYS A 119 -7.34 10.66 0.69
N CYS A 120 -6.88 11.64 -0.10
CA CYS A 120 -7.36 11.84 -1.46
C CYS A 120 -7.05 10.65 -2.38
N LEU A 121 -5.80 10.15 -2.34
CA LEU A 121 -5.39 9.01 -3.15
C LEU A 121 -6.16 7.74 -2.74
N THR A 122 -6.38 7.51 -1.45
CA THR A 122 -7.19 6.39 -0.96
C THR A 122 -8.63 6.48 -1.46
N PHE A 123 -9.23 7.66 -1.45
CA PHE A 123 -10.58 7.85 -2.00
C PHE A 123 -10.64 7.57 -3.50
N LEU A 124 -9.66 8.04 -4.28
CA LEU A 124 -9.59 7.80 -5.71
C LEU A 124 -9.43 6.30 -6.03
N VAL A 125 -8.48 5.64 -5.37
CA VAL A 125 -8.22 4.21 -5.58
C VAL A 125 -9.44 3.36 -5.21
N THR A 126 -10.06 3.60 -4.06
CA THR A 126 -11.24 2.83 -3.63
C THR A 126 -12.45 3.07 -4.55
N THR A 127 -12.62 4.28 -5.07
CA THR A 127 -13.68 4.60 -6.03
C THR A 127 -13.40 3.99 -7.41
N GLU A 128 -12.16 3.98 -7.87
CA GLU A 128 -11.75 3.30 -9.11
C GLU A 128 -12.06 1.81 -9.04
N TRP A 129 -11.68 1.14 -7.94
CA TRP A 129 -11.97 -0.28 -7.75
C TRP A 129 -13.46 -0.59 -7.61
N LEU A 130 -14.24 0.32 -7.02
CA LEU A 130 -15.69 0.22 -6.99
C LEU A 130 -16.29 0.26 -8.40
N LEU A 131 -15.89 1.24 -9.22
CA LEU A 131 -16.33 1.37 -10.61
C LEU A 131 -15.92 0.16 -11.45
N TYR A 132 -14.68 -0.32 -11.25
CA TYR A 132 -14.21 -1.55 -11.89
C TYR A 132 -15.07 -2.76 -11.50
N GLY A 133 -15.40 -2.93 -10.21
CA GLY A 133 -16.27 -4.02 -9.74
C GLY A 133 -17.66 -3.98 -10.38
N ILE A 134 -18.24 -2.78 -10.54
CA ILE A 134 -19.53 -2.59 -11.21
C ILE A 134 -19.44 -2.97 -12.69
N LEU A 135 -18.34 -2.60 -13.36
CA LEU A 135 -18.15 -2.85 -14.79
C LEU A 135 -18.11 -4.35 -15.15
N ILE A 136 -17.61 -5.18 -14.24
CA ILE A 136 -17.47 -6.63 -14.44
C ILE A 136 -18.55 -7.46 -13.71
N ASP A 137 -19.57 -6.79 -13.17
CA ASP A 137 -20.72 -7.40 -12.47
C ASP A 137 -20.34 -8.32 -11.29
N ASP A 138 -19.24 -8.00 -10.59
CA ASP A 138 -18.74 -8.76 -9.44
C ASP A 138 -19.13 -8.07 -8.12
N ILE A 139 -20.42 -8.21 -7.78
CA ILE A 139 -21.03 -7.48 -6.66
C ILE A 139 -20.40 -7.89 -5.32
N TYR A 140 -20.20 -9.19 -5.11
CA TYR A 140 -19.85 -9.72 -3.79
C TYR A 140 -18.38 -9.58 -3.46
N ILE A 141 -17.48 -9.82 -4.41
CA ILE A 141 -16.04 -9.84 -4.13
C ILE A 141 -15.45 -8.44 -4.33
N LYS A 142 -16.00 -7.62 -5.26
CA LYS A 142 -15.38 -6.35 -5.64
C LYS A 142 -16.20 -5.12 -5.30
N VAL A 143 -17.51 -5.11 -5.55
CA VAL A 143 -18.33 -3.90 -5.35
C VAL A 143 -18.52 -3.59 -3.87
N ILE A 144 -19.09 -4.51 -3.08
CA ILE A 144 -19.41 -4.28 -1.67
C ILE A 144 -18.21 -3.75 -0.86
N PRO A 145 -17.02 -4.37 -0.89
CA PRO A 145 -15.93 -3.93 -0.03
C PRO A 145 -15.33 -2.59 -0.46
N ASN A 146 -15.23 -2.33 -1.77
CA ASN A 146 -14.74 -1.04 -2.25
C ASN A 146 -15.78 0.08 -2.07
N ALA A 147 -17.08 -0.23 -2.06
CA ALA A 147 -18.11 0.71 -1.67
C ALA A 147 -17.95 1.13 -0.21
N ILE A 148 -17.79 0.17 0.71
CA ILE A 148 -17.53 0.45 2.13
C ILE A 148 -16.25 1.29 2.28
N ALA A 149 -15.17 0.87 1.61
CA ALA A 149 -13.89 1.58 1.67
C ALA A 149 -13.97 3.01 1.10
N SER A 150 -14.67 3.21 -0.02
CA SER A 150 -14.88 4.53 -0.61
C SER A 150 -15.68 5.46 0.31
N VAL A 151 -16.74 4.94 0.97
CA VAL A 151 -17.49 5.69 1.98
C VAL A 151 -16.60 6.08 3.17
N ILE A 152 -15.81 5.15 3.71
CA ILE A 152 -14.87 5.42 4.81
C ILE A 152 -13.85 6.50 4.38
N ALA A 153 -13.28 6.38 3.17
CA ALA A 153 -12.33 7.34 2.64
C ALA A 153 -12.95 8.73 2.41
N ALA A 154 -14.21 8.80 1.97
CA ALA A 154 -14.94 10.06 1.85
C ALA A 154 -15.16 10.73 3.21
N VAL A 155 -15.51 9.95 4.24
CA VAL A 155 -15.65 10.45 5.62
C VAL A 155 -14.33 11.03 6.14
N GLN A 156 -13.19 10.43 5.81
CA GLN A 156 -11.86 10.94 6.17
C GLN A 156 -11.52 12.29 5.52
N LEU A 157 -12.18 12.65 4.42
CA LEU A 157 -11.97 13.94 3.75
C LEU A 157 -12.81 15.08 4.34
N LEU A 158 -13.94 14.78 4.98
CA LEU A 158 -14.83 15.79 5.57
C LEU A 158 -14.14 16.76 6.54
N PRO A 159 -13.26 16.32 7.48
CA PRO A 159 -12.61 17.22 8.43
C PRO A 159 -11.76 18.31 7.77
N PHE A 160 -11.23 18.09 6.56
CA PHE A 160 -10.45 19.09 5.84
C PHE A 160 -11.29 20.26 5.32
N LEU A 161 -12.62 20.09 5.24
CA LEU A 161 -13.55 21.15 4.87
C LEU A 161 -13.95 22.02 6.08
N TYR A 162 -13.96 21.44 7.28
CA TYR A 162 -14.48 22.10 8.49
C TYR A 162 -13.41 22.57 9.48
N PHE A 163 -12.26 21.89 9.55
CA PHE A 163 -11.21 22.19 10.52
C PHE A 163 -9.96 22.79 9.87
N PRO A 164 -9.35 23.81 10.49
CA PRO A 164 -8.12 24.39 9.98
C PRO A 164 -6.95 23.39 10.09
N ARG A 165 -6.06 23.44 9.11
CA ARG A 165 -4.84 22.63 9.09
C ARG A 165 -3.78 23.10 10.10
N ASN A 166 -3.85 24.35 10.55
CA ASN A 166 -2.85 24.94 11.45
C ASN A 166 -3.36 24.92 12.91
N LYS A 167 -2.59 24.30 13.81
CA LYS A 167 -2.84 24.25 15.25
C LYS A 167 -3.06 25.62 15.90
N GLN A 168 -2.34 26.67 15.48
CA GLN A 168 -2.52 28.01 16.03
C GLN A 168 -3.90 28.59 15.70
N LYS A 169 -4.40 28.35 14.49
CA LYS A 169 -5.76 28.75 14.10
C LYS A 169 -6.82 27.90 14.80
N ALA A 170 -6.55 26.61 15.04
CA ALA A 170 -7.43 25.75 15.80
C ALA A 170 -7.56 26.18 17.27
N ALA A 171 -6.46 26.56 17.92
CA ALA A 171 -6.46 27.02 19.31
C ALA A 171 -7.34 28.26 19.54
N ILE A 172 -7.38 29.17 18.57
CA ILE A 172 -8.24 30.38 18.59
C ILE A 172 -9.73 30.03 18.48
N ILE A 173 -10.08 28.94 17.79
CA ILE A 173 -11.49 28.50 17.66
C ILE A 173 -11.98 27.81 18.94
N ILE A 174 -11.06 27.24 19.73
CA ILE A 174 -11.39 26.49 20.95
C ILE A 174 -11.43 27.39 22.20
N SER A 175 -10.75 28.55 22.18
CA SER A 175 -10.76 29.55 23.26
C SER A 175 -12.04 30.39 23.27
#